data_AF-A0A2S7XQF0-F1
#
_entry.id   AF-A0A2S7XQF0-F1
#
_cell.length_a   1.000
_cell.length_b   1.000
_cell.length_c   1.000
_cell.angle_alpha   90.00
_cell.angle_beta   90.00
_cell.angle_gamma   90.00
#
_symmetry.space_group_name_H-M   'P 1'
#
loop_
_entity.id
_entity.type
_entity.pdbx_description
1 polymer ?
#
loop_
_entity_poly.entity_id
_entity_poly.type
_entity_poly.pdbx_seq_one_letter_code
_entity_poly.pdbx_strand_id
1 'polypeptide(L)'
;MNQRLSENHALHYGQCPRDPSPGTPVGAYRVIKSIAKGGFSLIYLAADEESGEEVVIKEYMPNRIARRDHLLRVVPIRFDYTESLYYGKKLFFQEVKALAMLRHPNIVRVLSFILAYDTGYLVMPNERGRNLGTYLQERKGGLSTTFILEVFIPILDALALLHRNAMVHLDVKPGNIHLRHGHQPLLLDLGAVHPLNRERPRGGQVITAGFSPVEQYFQAGRIGPWTDVYAVGASIRACMEGRTPIPATERQKLDMLVPTVVALKGRYPTFLLEAVDWALKMEPDQRPQDAAELLNVLTQHAADLYRPRPNDSSSQRHEP
;
A
#
# COMPACT_ATOMS: atom_id res chain seq x y z
N MET A 1 25.88 42.11 -46.40
CA MET A 1 26.33 40.74 -46.68
C MET A 1 27.22 40.31 -45.50
N ASN A 2 26.64 39.51 -44.60
CA ASN A 2 27.19 38.64 -43.54
C ASN A 2 28.23 39.25 -42.57
N GLN A 3 27.92 39.58 -41.30
CA GLN A 3 27.37 38.75 -40.20
C GLN A 3 27.99 37.34 -40.13
N ARG A 4 28.93 37.13 -39.19
CA ARG A 4 29.17 35.90 -38.41
C ARG A 4 30.34 36.09 -37.44
N LEU A 5 30.03 36.61 -36.27
CA LEU A 5 30.76 36.36 -35.03
C LEU A 5 29.72 35.83 -34.04
N SER A 6 30.12 34.83 -33.25
CA SER A 6 29.33 34.09 -32.25
C SER A 6 28.41 32.98 -32.79
N GLU A 7 29.00 31.82 -33.11
CA GLU A 7 28.28 30.56 -32.92
C GLU A 7 28.45 30.14 -31.46
N ASN A 8 27.38 30.37 -30.70
CA ASN A 8 27.15 29.81 -29.37
C ASN A 8 27.27 28.28 -29.43
N HIS A 9 28.34 27.74 -28.86
CA HIS A 9 28.32 26.37 -28.33
C HIS A 9 27.43 26.35 -27.07
N ALA A 10 26.12 26.42 -27.28
CA ALA A 10 25.17 26.00 -26.27
C ALA A 10 25.31 24.48 -26.14
N LEU A 11 26.06 24.04 -25.12
CA LEU A 11 26.06 22.65 -24.68
C LEU A 11 24.60 22.21 -24.49
N HIS A 12 24.11 21.37 -25.40
CA HIS A 12 22.90 20.60 -25.19
C HIS A 12 23.19 19.61 -24.05
N TYR A 13 23.03 20.08 -22.81
CA TYR A 13 22.91 19.21 -21.66
C TYR A 13 21.64 18.38 -21.86
N GLY A 14 21.79 17.17 -22.41
CA GLY A 14 20.72 16.19 -22.45
C GLY A 14 20.09 16.06 -21.06
N GLN A 15 18.76 16.01 -20.99
CA GLN A 15 18.06 15.85 -19.73
C GLN A 15 18.61 14.61 -19.01
N CYS A 16 19.10 14.78 -17.79
CA CYS A 16 19.60 13.65 -17.00
C CYS A 16 18.45 12.65 -16.79
N PRO A 17 18.65 11.35 -17.03
CA PRO A 17 17.63 10.34 -16.77
C PRO A 17 17.13 10.46 -15.33
N ARG A 18 15.81 10.36 -15.16
CA ARG A 18 15.20 10.43 -13.82
C ARG A 18 15.64 9.23 -12.96
N ASP A 19 15.64 8.06 -13.56
CA ASP A 19 16.02 6.83 -12.88
C ASP A 19 17.54 6.74 -12.80
N PRO A 20 18.10 6.28 -11.67
CA PRO A 20 19.52 5.96 -11.62
C PRO A 20 19.84 4.84 -12.61
N SER A 21 20.93 5.01 -13.36
CA SER A 21 21.44 3.95 -14.23
C SER A 21 21.92 2.74 -13.41
N PRO A 22 21.90 1.52 -13.96
CA PRO A 22 22.57 0.37 -13.34
C PRO A 22 24.02 0.72 -12.96
N GLY A 23 24.46 0.27 -11.78
CA GLY A 23 25.77 0.58 -11.19
C GLY A 23 25.82 1.88 -10.38
N THR A 24 24.76 2.71 -10.37
CA THR A 24 24.70 3.92 -9.53
C THR A 24 24.87 3.53 -8.05
N PRO A 25 25.83 4.12 -7.32
CA PRO A 25 26.00 3.87 -5.90
C PRO A 25 24.92 4.57 -5.07
N VAL A 26 24.45 3.92 -4.01
CA VAL A 26 23.57 4.50 -2.98
C VAL A 26 24.08 3.97 -1.63
N GLY A 27 24.96 4.74 -0.97
CA GLY A 27 25.66 4.23 0.21
C GLY A 27 26.48 2.98 -0.12
N ALA A 28 26.26 1.89 0.64
CA ALA A 28 26.89 0.58 0.43
C ALA A 28 26.18 -0.30 -0.62
N TYR A 29 25.25 0.26 -1.40
CA TYR A 29 24.46 -0.50 -2.37
C TYR A 29 24.72 -0.03 -3.80
N ARG A 30 24.64 -0.95 -4.76
CA ARG A 30 24.66 -0.67 -6.21
C ARG A 30 23.33 -0.96 -6.85
N VAL A 31 22.77 0.02 -7.56
CA VAL A 31 21.53 -0.16 -8.32
C VAL A 31 21.72 -1.22 -9.41
N ILE A 32 20.85 -2.23 -9.44
CA ILE A 32 20.80 -3.23 -10.51
C ILE A 32 19.81 -2.78 -11.59
N LYS A 33 18.55 -2.52 -11.21
CA LYS A 33 17.48 -2.10 -12.15
C LYS A 33 16.31 -1.43 -11.45
N SER A 34 15.62 -0.55 -12.16
CA SER A 34 14.31 -0.03 -11.74
C SER A 34 13.26 -1.14 -11.75
N ILE A 35 12.48 -1.26 -10.67
CA ILE A 35 11.37 -2.21 -10.54
C ILE A 35 10.02 -1.49 -10.71
N ALA A 36 9.86 -0.31 -10.11
CA ALA A 36 8.61 0.44 -10.20
C ALA A 36 8.85 1.96 -10.16
N LYS A 37 7.93 2.71 -10.76
CA LYS A 37 7.94 4.18 -10.81
C LYS A 37 6.60 4.70 -10.34
N GLY A 38 6.59 5.39 -9.20
CA GLY A 38 5.42 6.05 -8.65
C GLY A 38 5.37 7.54 -8.95
N GLY A 39 4.31 8.19 -8.47
CA GLY A 39 4.19 9.65 -8.46
C GLY A 39 5.19 10.33 -7.51
N PHE A 40 5.52 9.65 -6.41
CA PHE A 40 6.30 10.20 -5.29
C PHE A 40 7.63 9.48 -5.06
N SER A 41 7.78 8.26 -5.56
CA SER A 41 8.95 7.43 -5.30
C SER A 41 9.39 6.64 -6.53
N LEU A 42 10.68 6.33 -6.57
CA LEU A 42 11.24 5.29 -7.43
C LEU A 42 11.58 4.07 -6.59
N ILE A 43 11.35 2.88 -7.12
CA ILE A 43 11.68 1.61 -6.47
C ILE A 43 12.59 0.83 -7.39
N TYR A 44 13.73 0.39 -6.88
CA TYR A 44 14.72 -0.36 -7.65
C TYR A 44 15.35 -1.49 -6.85
N LEU A 45 15.79 -2.51 -7.58
CA LEU A 45 16.60 -3.61 -7.08
C LEU A 45 18.04 -3.11 -6.96
N ALA A 46 18.71 -3.42 -5.87
CA ALA A 46 20.12 -3.13 -5.66
C ALA A 46 20.82 -4.35 -5.04
N ALA A 47 22.15 -4.40 -5.16
CA ALA A 47 22.98 -5.35 -4.42
C ALA A 47 23.74 -4.61 -3.32
N ASP A 48 23.83 -5.21 -2.14
CA ASP A 48 24.79 -4.84 -1.11
C ASP A 48 26.22 -5.12 -1.61
N GLU A 49 27.12 -4.14 -1.55
CA GLU A 49 28.47 -4.26 -2.12
C GLU A 49 29.36 -5.26 -1.39
N GLU A 50 29.10 -5.49 -0.09
CA GLU A 50 29.92 -6.38 0.73
C GLU A 50 29.44 -7.83 0.61
N SER A 51 28.15 -8.06 0.79
CA SER A 51 27.56 -9.39 0.82
C SER A 51 27.06 -9.89 -0.54
N GLY A 52 26.82 -8.99 -1.50
CA GLY A 52 26.20 -9.32 -2.79
C GLY A 52 24.70 -9.62 -2.70
N GLU A 53 24.10 -9.54 -1.50
CA GLU A 53 22.68 -9.80 -1.28
C GLU A 53 21.80 -8.74 -1.96
N GLU A 54 20.69 -9.19 -2.53
CA GLU A 54 19.73 -8.30 -3.20
C GLU A 54 18.82 -7.59 -2.19
N VAL A 55 18.64 -6.29 -2.37
CA VAL A 55 17.73 -5.44 -1.60
C VAL A 55 16.82 -4.64 -2.51
N VAL A 56 15.70 -4.17 -1.96
CA VAL A 56 14.82 -3.21 -2.61
C VAL A 56 15.06 -1.84 -1.99
N ILE A 57 15.28 -0.84 -2.83
CA ILE A 57 15.46 0.55 -2.39
C ILE A 57 14.30 1.40 -2.91
N LYS A 58 13.63 2.11 -1.99
CA LYS A 58 12.63 3.14 -2.28
C LYS A 58 13.29 4.51 -2.12
N GLU A 59 13.39 5.27 -3.21
CA GLU A 59 13.88 6.64 -3.23
C GLU A 59 12.71 7.62 -3.21
N TYR A 60 12.79 8.68 -2.40
CA TYR A 60 11.88 9.81 -2.55
C TYR A 60 12.22 10.61 -3.83
N MET A 61 11.33 10.57 -4.82
CA MET A 61 11.54 11.20 -6.12
C MET A 61 10.19 11.65 -6.71
N PRO A 62 9.66 12.80 -6.29
CA PRO A 62 8.34 13.26 -6.70
C PRO A 62 8.37 13.79 -8.14
N ASN A 63 7.80 13.01 -9.04
CA ASN A 63 8.02 13.15 -10.48
C ASN A 63 7.45 14.44 -11.10
N ARG A 64 6.48 15.09 -10.45
CA ARG A 64 5.84 16.33 -10.93
C ARG A 64 6.61 17.58 -10.55
N ILE A 65 7.45 17.51 -9.52
CA ILE A 65 8.07 18.69 -8.91
C ILE A 65 9.59 18.59 -8.81
N ALA A 66 10.18 17.40 -9.01
CA ALA A 66 11.61 17.17 -8.94
C ALA A 66 12.19 16.49 -10.19
N ARG A 67 13.46 16.78 -10.44
CA ARG A 67 14.29 16.18 -11.47
C ARG A 67 15.67 15.84 -10.91
N ARG A 68 16.39 14.99 -11.63
CA ARG A 68 17.78 14.68 -11.33
C ARG A 68 18.70 15.67 -12.06
N ASP A 69 19.72 16.18 -11.38
CA ASP A 69 20.75 16.99 -12.02
C ASP A 69 21.97 16.14 -12.44
N HIS A 70 23.00 16.77 -13.02
CA HIS A 70 24.21 16.09 -13.49
C HIS A 70 25.05 15.46 -12.37
N LEU A 71 24.83 15.87 -11.11
CA LEU A 71 25.45 15.28 -9.91
C LEU A 71 24.54 14.23 -9.25
N LEU A 72 23.52 13.78 -9.97
CA LEU A 72 22.49 12.85 -9.53
C LEU A 72 21.58 13.38 -8.42
N ARG A 73 21.65 14.67 -8.06
CA ARG A 73 20.86 15.23 -6.95
C ARG A 73 19.40 15.41 -7.35
N VAL A 74 18.51 15.20 -6.38
CA VAL A 74 17.08 15.47 -6.51
C VAL A 74 16.82 16.95 -6.23
N VAL A 75 16.65 17.70 -7.32
CA VAL A 75 16.44 19.15 -7.30
C VAL A 75 15.05 19.49 -7.82
N PRO A 76 14.45 20.63 -7.40
CA PRO A 76 13.14 21.00 -7.90
C PRO A 76 13.20 21.33 -9.41
N ILE A 77 12.14 20.99 -10.16
CA ILE A 77 12.04 21.31 -11.59
C ILE A 77 11.98 22.83 -11.79
N ARG A 78 11.36 23.52 -10.83
CA ARG A 78 11.21 24.98 -10.80
C ARG A 78 11.38 25.50 -9.38
N PHE A 79 11.86 26.73 -9.25
CA PHE A 79 12.16 27.34 -7.94
C PHE A 79 10.95 27.38 -6.99
N ASP A 80 9.74 27.59 -7.51
CA ASP A 80 8.47 27.60 -6.75
C ASP A 80 8.09 26.23 -6.14
N TYR A 81 8.74 25.14 -6.55
CA TYR A 81 8.55 23.82 -5.96
C TYR A 81 9.50 23.50 -4.80
N THR A 82 10.41 24.40 -4.43
CA THR A 82 11.41 24.16 -3.39
C THR A 82 10.77 23.80 -2.05
N GLU A 83 9.78 24.56 -1.61
CA GLU A 83 9.07 24.30 -0.35
C GLU A 83 8.29 22.99 -0.38
N SER A 84 7.56 22.73 -1.48
CA SER A 84 6.82 21.47 -1.68
C SER A 84 7.74 20.25 -1.67
N LEU A 85 8.93 20.36 -2.27
CA LEU A 85 9.93 19.30 -2.27
C LEU A 85 10.48 19.04 -0.87
N TYR A 86 10.82 20.10 -0.13
CA TYR A 86 11.25 19.98 1.27
C TYR A 86 10.16 19.38 2.16
N TYR A 87 8.92 19.82 1.96
CA TYR A 87 7.76 19.34 2.67
C TYR A 87 7.52 17.83 2.44
N GLY A 88 7.57 17.38 1.19
CA GLY A 88 7.41 15.96 0.88
C GLY A 88 8.59 15.10 1.37
N LYS A 89 9.83 15.63 1.41
CA LYS A 89 10.95 14.95 2.11
C LYS A 89 10.60 14.72 3.58
N LYS A 90 10.07 15.73 4.27
CA LYS A 90 9.64 15.62 5.67
C LYS A 90 8.60 14.52 5.88
N LEU A 91 7.65 14.36 4.94
CA LEU A 91 6.68 13.26 4.97
C LEU A 91 7.35 11.89 4.76
N PHE A 92 8.29 11.79 3.82
CA PHE A 92 9.06 10.56 3.63
C PHE A 92 9.84 10.16 4.90
N PHE A 93 10.40 11.13 5.62
CA PHE A 93 11.02 10.85 6.93
C PHE A 93 10.04 10.37 8.00
N GLN A 94 8.76 10.74 7.90
CA GLN A 94 7.73 10.23 8.82
C GLN A 94 7.46 8.74 8.54
N GLU A 95 7.42 8.32 7.28
CA GLU A 95 7.35 6.91 6.89
C GLU A 95 8.51 6.10 7.50
N VAL A 96 9.74 6.61 7.35
CA VAL A 96 10.95 5.99 7.93
C VAL A 96 10.81 5.81 9.44
N LYS A 97 10.34 6.84 10.15
CA LYS A 97 10.13 6.79 11.60
C LYS A 97 9.06 5.78 12.00
N ALA A 98 7.94 5.74 11.27
CA ALA A 98 6.88 4.77 11.53
C ALA A 98 7.39 3.33 11.36
N LEU A 99 8.09 3.05 10.25
CA LEU A 99 8.69 1.75 9.97
C LEU A 99 9.74 1.34 11.02
N ALA A 100 10.52 2.28 11.55
CA ALA A 100 11.51 1.98 12.58
C ALA A 100 10.88 1.62 13.94
N MET A 101 9.69 2.13 14.23
CA MET A 101 8.96 1.89 15.49
C MET A 101 8.09 0.63 15.46
N LEU A 102 7.73 0.15 14.28
CA LEU A 102 6.81 -0.97 14.10
C LEU A 102 7.56 -2.26 13.81
N ARG A 103 7.30 -3.30 14.62
CA ARG A 103 7.81 -4.65 14.38
C ARG A 103 6.65 -5.62 14.30
N HIS A 104 6.40 -6.16 13.12
CA HIS A 104 5.33 -7.11 12.87
C HIS A 104 5.72 -8.03 11.71
N PRO A 105 5.42 -9.35 11.75
CA PRO A 105 5.78 -10.28 10.67
C PRO A 105 5.14 -9.96 9.32
N ASN A 106 4.05 -9.18 9.31
CA ASN A 106 3.29 -8.78 8.12
C ASN A 106 3.41 -7.27 7.78
N ILE A 107 4.38 -6.56 8.38
CA ILE A 107 4.77 -5.20 7.96
C ILE A 107 6.20 -5.27 7.43
N VAL A 108 6.48 -4.62 6.30
CA VAL A 108 7.84 -4.59 5.75
C VAL A 108 8.82 -4.00 6.77
N ARG A 109 9.99 -4.61 6.90
CA ARG A 109 11.06 -4.09 7.75
C ARG A 109 12.00 -3.20 6.94
N VAL A 110 12.58 -2.22 7.59
CA VAL A 110 13.66 -1.40 7.04
C VAL A 110 15.00 -1.95 7.52
N LEU A 111 15.91 -2.19 6.58
CA LEU A 111 17.29 -2.59 6.86
C LEU A 111 18.14 -1.37 7.19
N SER A 112 18.01 -0.32 6.37
CA SER A 112 18.80 0.89 6.48
C SER A 112 18.05 2.08 5.88
N PHE A 113 18.42 3.28 6.32
CA PHE A 113 17.96 4.54 5.76
C PHE A 113 19.17 5.39 5.40
N ILE A 114 19.21 5.88 4.15
CA ILE A 114 20.36 6.62 3.61
C ILE A 114 19.90 8.01 3.17
N LEU A 115 20.73 9.01 3.49
CA LEU A 115 20.66 10.35 2.92
C LEU A 115 21.80 10.54 1.94
N ALA A 116 21.46 10.67 0.66
CA ALA A 116 22.41 10.94 -0.42
C ALA A 116 21.70 11.72 -1.52
N TYR A 117 22.45 12.36 -2.42
CA TYR A 117 21.89 13.00 -3.61
C TYR A 117 20.71 13.96 -3.34
N ASP A 118 20.75 14.69 -2.23
CA ASP A 118 19.66 15.54 -1.74
C ASP A 118 18.30 14.84 -1.65
N THR A 119 18.26 13.55 -1.35
CA THR A 119 17.01 12.81 -1.08
C THR A 119 17.20 11.70 -0.04
N GLY A 120 16.11 11.02 0.29
CA GLY A 120 16.09 9.88 1.19
C GLY A 120 15.89 8.57 0.45
N TYR A 121 16.54 7.52 0.96
CA TYR A 121 16.47 6.16 0.47
C TYR A 121 16.11 5.20 1.62
N LEU A 122 15.07 4.41 1.42
CA LEU A 122 14.67 3.32 2.31
C LEU A 122 15.14 1.99 1.72
N VAL A 123 16.01 1.29 2.46
CA VAL A 123 16.52 -0.03 2.07
C VAL A 123 15.72 -1.11 2.79
N MET A 124 15.17 -2.05 2.03
CA MET A 124 14.30 -3.12 2.50
C MET A 124 14.77 -4.47 1.95
N PRO A 125 14.46 -5.59 2.63
CA PRO A 125 14.76 -6.91 2.07
C PRO A 125 14.11 -7.09 0.69
N ASN A 126 14.81 -7.77 -0.23
CA ASN A 126 14.19 -8.24 -1.46
C ASN A 126 13.34 -9.48 -1.20
N GLU A 127 12.08 -9.26 -0.85
CA GLU A 127 11.12 -10.33 -0.54
C GLU A 127 10.66 -11.04 -1.83
N ARG A 128 11.01 -12.33 -1.96
CA ARG A 128 10.53 -13.19 -3.07
C ARG A 128 9.01 -13.34 -2.99
N GLY A 129 8.32 -13.16 -4.12
CA GLY A 129 6.86 -13.20 -4.14
C GLY A 129 6.25 -12.43 -5.29
N ARG A 130 4.97 -12.08 -5.14
CA ARG A 130 4.23 -11.27 -6.11
C ARG A 130 3.31 -10.26 -5.42
N ASN A 131 3.06 -9.14 -6.07
CA ASN A 131 2.10 -8.16 -5.59
C ASN A 131 0.65 -8.67 -5.70
N LEU A 132 -0.17 -8.49 -4.67
CA LEU A 132 -1.57 -8.93 -4.66
C LEU A 132 -2.41 -8.22 -5.73
N GLY A 133 -2.13 -6.96 -6.03
CA GLY A 133 -2.77 -6.21 -7.11
C GLY A 133 -2.51 -6.83 -8.49
N THR A 134 -1.25 -7.17 -8.80
CA THR A 134 -0.89 -7.89 -10.02
C THR A 134 -1.53 -9.28 -10.07
N TYR A 135 -1.47 -10.02 -8.95
CA TYR A 135 -2.11 -11.33 -8.86
C TYR A 135 -3.62 -11.27 -9.11
N LEU A 136 -4.30 -10.25 -8.58
CA LEU A 136 -5.73 -10.03 -8.79
C LEU A 136 -6.06 -9.77 -10.26
N GLN A 137 -5.25 -8.96 -10.95
CA GLN A 137 -5.41 -8.69 -12.38
C GLN A 137 -5.23 -9.95 -13.23
N GLU A 138 -4.23 -10.77 -12.92
CA GLU A 138 -3.98 -12.05 -13.61
C GLU A 138 -5.15 -13.03 -13.42
N ARG A 139 -5.73 -13.08 -12.21
CA ARG A 139 -6.82 -13.99 -11.85
C ARG A 139 -8.21 -13.51 -12.25
N LYS A 140 -8.38 -12.21 -12.52
CA LYS A 140 -9.68 -11.56 -12.81
C LYS A 140 -10.71 -11.75 -11.68
N GLY A 141 -10.26 -11.71 -10.43
CA GLY A 141 -11.12 -11.86 -9.25
C GLY A 141 -11.41 -13.32 -8.88
N GLY A 142 -12.51 -13.53 -8.15
CA GLY A 142 -12.94 -14.87 -7.74
C GLY A 142 -11.95 -15.59 -6.81
N LEU A 143 -11.12 -14.84 -6.08
CA LEU A 143 -10.15 -15.43 -5.16
C LEU A 143 -10.89 -16.16 -4.04
N SER A 144 -10.46 -17.37 -3.68
CA SER A 144 -11.19 -18.23 -2.73
C SER A 144 -11.31 -17.59 -1.34
N THR A 145 -12.33 -17.99 -0.59
CA THR A 145 -12.49 -17.63 0.83
C THR A 145 -11.23 -17.89 1.62
N THR A 146 -10.63 -19.08 1.47
CA THR A 146 -9.39 -19.45 2.15
C THR A 146 -8.26 -18.48 1.85
N PHE A 147 -8.04 -18.15 0.57
CA PHE A 147 -7.01 -17.21 0.18
C PHE A 147 -7.27 -15.80 0.74
N ILE A 148 -8.52 -15.32 0.69
CA ILE A 148 -8.90 -14.02 1.24
C ILE A 148 -8.59 -13.97 2.74
N LEU A 149 -8.95 -15.01 3.49
CA LEU A 149 -8.69 -15.07 4.93
C LEU A 149 -7.19 -15.18 5.25
N GLU A 150 -6.44 -16.01 4.52
CA GLU A 150 -4.98 -16.15 4.64
C GLU A 150 -4.25 -14.80 4.43
N VAL A 151 -4.79 -13.94 3.57
CA VAL A 151 -4.21 -12.61 3.28
C VAL A 151 -4.68 -11.54 4.25
N PHE A 152 -5.98 -11.42 4.50
CA PHE A 152 -6.51 -10.25 5.21
C PHE A 152 -6.53 -10.41 6.72
N ILE A 153 -6.52 -11.63 7.28
CA ILE A 153 -6.37 -11.82 8.73
C ILE A 153 -5.00 -11.29 9.21
N PRO A 154 -3.85 -11.66 8.61
CA PRO A 154 -2.56 -11.14 9.06
C PRO A 154 -2.37 -9.64 8.76
N ILE A 155 -3.02 -9.11 7.71
CA ILE A 155 -3.03 -7.67 7.42
C ILE A 155 -3.84 -6.90 8.47
N LEU A 156 -4.98 -7.42 8.90
CA LEU A 156 -5.76 -6.82 9.98
C LEU A 156 -5.00 -6.86 11.32
N ASP A 157 -4.26 -7.93 11.60
CA ASP A 157 -3.39 -8.00 12.80
C ASP A 157 -2.27 -6.93 12.75
N ALA A 158 -1.64 -6.75 11.59
CA ALA A 158 -0.68 -5.68 11.36
C ALA A 158 -1.29 -4.29 11.58
N LEU A 159 -2.48 -4.04 11.03
CA LEU A 159 -3.19 -2.76 11.20
C LEU A 159 -3.64 -2.55 12.65
N ALA A 160 -4.04 -3.61 13.36
CA ALA A 160 -4.38 -3.54 14.77
C ALA A 160 -3.16 -3.05 15.60
N LEU A 161 -1.94 -3.47 15.25
CA LEU A 161 -0.72 -2.92 15.85
C LEU A 161 -0.58 -1.41 15.60
N LEU A 162 -0.80 -0.93 14.37
CA LEU A 162 -0.75 0.51 14.06
C LEU A 162 -1.79 1.28 14.89
N HIS A 163 -3.03 0.80 14.90
CA HIS A 163 -4.14 1.44 15.60
C HIS A 163 -3.91 1.53 17.11
N ARG A 164 -3.36 0.47 17.74
CA ARG A 164 -2.95 0.48 19.16
C ARG A 164 -1.88 1.53 19.47
N ASN A 165 -1.07 1.91 18.48
CA ASN A 165 -0.07 2.99 18.60
C ASN A 165 -0.61 4.35 18.14
N ALA A 166 -1.95 4.52 18.07
CA ALA A 166 -2.62 5.74 17.62
C ALA A 166 -2.16 6.22 16.23
N MET A 167 -1.89 5.28 15.32
CA MET A 167 -1.55 5.54 13.92
C MET A 167 -2.53 4.83 12.98
N VAL A 168 -2.74 5.42 11.81
CA VAL A 168 -3.52 4.85 10.70
C VAL A 168 -2.67 4.80 9.44
N HIS A 169 -2.93 3.84 8.56
CA HIS A 169 -2.17 3.53 7.35
C HIS A 169 -2.57 4.39 6.14
N LEU A 170 -3.87 4.59 5.91
CA LEU A 170 -4.49 5.45 4.89
C LEU A 170 -4.29 5.06 3.42
N ASP A 171 -3.44 4.08 3.11
CA ASP A 171 -3.30 3.54 1.74
C ASP A 171 -3.34 2.01 1.67
N VAL A 172 -4.27 1.37 2.40
CA VAL A 172 -4.46 -0.08 2.30
C VAL A 172 -5.15 -0.43 0.97
N LYS A 173 -4.51 -1.26 0.15
CA LYS A 173 -5.05 -1.75 -1.13
C LYS A 173 -4.28 -2.98 -1.59
N PRO A 174 -4.81 -3.79 -2.53
CA PRO A 174 -4.09 -4.92 -3.11
C PRO A 174 -2.70 -4.55 -3.66
N GLY A 175 -2.56 -3.35 -4.23
CA GLY A 175 -1.29 -2.84 -4.74
C GLY A 175 -0.20 -2.63 -3.70
N ASN A 176 -0.53 -2.55 -2.41
CA ASN A 176 0.43 -2.35 -1.31
C ASN A 176 0.64 -3.61 -0.46
N ILE A 177 0.07 -4.75 -0.87
CA ILE A 177 0.23 -6.05 -0.21
C ILE A 177 1.09 -6.96 -1.09
N HIS A 178 2.23 -7.38 -0.57
CA HIS A 178 3.11 -8.36 -1.20
C HIS A 178 2.81 -9.75 -0.67
N LEU A 179 2.70 -10.72 -1.56
CA LEU A 179 2.49 -12.12 -1.21
C LEU A 179 3.83 -12.84 -1.28
N ARG A 180 4.39 -13.18 -0.12
CA ARG A 180 5.55 -14.07 -0.03
C ARG A 180 5.14 -15.50 -0.38
N HIS A 181 6.11 -16.40 -0.43
CA HIS A 181 5.86 -17.84 -0.58
C HIS A 181 4.81 -18.33 0.44
N GLY A 182 3.91 -19.19 0.00
CA GLY A 182 2.82 -19.70 0.85
C GLY A 182 1.72 -18.68 1.19
N HIS A 183 1.53 -17.65 0.37
CA HIS A 183 0.52 -16.59 0.55
C HIS A 183 0.68 -15.75 1.83
N GLN A 184 1.86 -15.74 2.44
CA GLN A 184 2.11 -14.93 3.62
C GLN A 184 2.15 -13.44 3.23
N PRO A 185 1.18 -12.61 3.65
CA PRO A 185 1.09 -11.24 3.19
C PRO A 185 2.13 -10.35 3.91
N LEU A 186 2.55 -9.29 3.23
CA LEU A 186 3.44 -8.27 3.77
C LEU A 186 2.96 -6.90 3.29
N LEU A 187 2.68 -6.00 4.23
CA LEU A 187 2.28 -4.63 3.96
C LEU A 187 3.52 -3.77 3.67
N LEU A 188 3.59 -3.17 2.48
CA LEU A 188 4.83 -2.54 1.97
C LEU A 188 4.93 -1.03 2.19
N ASP A 189 3.86 -0.26 2.04
CA ASP A 189 3.96 1.20 1.87
C ASP A 189 3.32 1.96 3.01
N LEU A 190 4.15 2.48 3.92
CA LEU A 190 3.71 3.32 5.05
C LEU A 190 3.80 4.82 4.74
N GLY A 191 3.95 5.19 3.45
CA GLY A 191 4.09 6.59 3.01
C GLY A 191 2.89 7.49 3.35
N ALA A 192 1.73 6.90 3.62
CA ALA A 192 0.50 7.59 4.00
C ALA A 192 0.21 7.52 5.52
N VAL A 193 1.06 6.82 6.30
CA VAL A 193 0.83 6.63 7.73
C VAL A 193 0.75 7.96 8.45
N HIS A 194 -0.26 8.11 9.31
CA HIS A 194 -0.54 9.35 10.02
C HIS A 194 -0.84 9.10 11.50
N PRO A 195 -0.16 9.80 12.43
CA PRO A 195 -0.52 9.80 13.85
C PRO A 195 -1.84 10.54 14.10
N LEU A 196 -2.79 9.90 14.80
CA LEU A 196 -4.12 10.45 15.08
C LEU A 196 -4.10 11.71 15.97
N ASN A 197 -3.04 11.90 16.74
CA ASN A 197 -2.85 13.07 17.60
C ASN A 197 -2.22 14.28 16.89
N ARG A 198 -2.06 14.22 15.56
CA ARG A 198 -1.51 15.31 14.76
C ARG A 198 -2.50 15.78 13.71
N GLU A 199 -2.47 17.07 13.43
CA GLU A 199 -3.22 17.62 12.29
C GLU A 199 -2.67 17.07 10.98
N ARG A 200 -3.57 16.75 10.06
CA ARG A 200 -3.19 16.37 8.69
C ARG A 200 -2.61 17.59 7.99
N PRO A 201 -1.54 17.43 7.22
CA PRO A 201 -1.02 18.56 6.45
C PRO A 201 -1.93 18.92 5.28
N ARG A 202 -2.06 20.22 5.03
CA ARG A 202 -2.84 20.72 3.89
C ARG A 202 -2.28 20.16 2.58
N GLY A 203 -3.14 19.53 1.79
CA GLY A 203 -2.78 18.96 0.49
C GLY A 203 -1.93 17.69 0.55
N GLY A 204 -1.73 17.11 1.75
CA GLY A 204 -1.02 15.85 1.93
C GLY A 204 -1.93 14.62 1.99
N GLN A 205 -3.20 14.72 1.57
CA GLN A 205 -4.08 13.55 1.56
C GLN A 205 -3.62 12.59 0.47
N VAL A 206 -3.22 11.37 0.86
CA VAL A 206 -3.07 10.26 -0.07
C VAL A 206 -4.46 9.74 -0.38
N ILE A 207 -4.82 9.62 -1.65
CA ILE A 207 -6.15 9.15 -2.08
C ILE A 207 -5.96 8.08 -3.14
N THR A 208 -6.58 6.92 -2.91
CA THR A 208 -6.69 5.85 -3.90
C THR A 208 -8.17 5.61 -4.18
N ALA A 209 -8.65 6.07 -5.35
CA ALA A 209 -10.04 5.93 -5.74
C ALA A 209 -10.52 4.48 -5.66
N GLY A 210 -11.69 4.27 -5.05
CA GLY A 210 -12.29 2.95 -4.80
C GLY A 210 -11.85 2.29 -3.49
N PHE A 211 -10.71 2.69 -2.91
CA PHE A 211 -10.21 2.15 -1.64
C PHE A 211 -10.26 3.18 -0.50
N SER A 212 -10.03 4.46 -0.79
CA SER A 212 -10.17 5.54 0.19
C SER A 212 -11.65 5.86 0.45
N PRO A 213 -12.09 5.97 1.71
CA PRO A 213 -13.43 6.44 2.05
C PRO A 213 -13.54 7.95 1.97
N VAL A 214 -14.77 8.46 2.03
CA VAL A 214 -15.12 9.89 1.83
C VAL A 214 -14.35 10.81 2.77
N GLU A 215 -14.22 10.47 4.06
CA GLU A 215 -13.56 11.33 5.04
C GLU A 215 -12.08 11.61 4.70
N GLN A 216 -11.44 10.74 3.91
CA GLN A 216 -10.05 10.92 3.48
C GLN A 216 -9.90 12.04 2.46
N TYR A 217 -10.92 12.29 1.62
CA TYR A 217 -10.91 13.31 0.57
C TYR A 217 -10.94 14.74 1.11
N PHE A 218 -11.46 14.93 2.32
CA PHE A 218 -11.62 16.26 2.91
C PHE A 218 -10.59 16.51 4.00
N GLN A 219 -9.97 17.68 4.01
CA GLN A 219 -9.00 18.08 5.04
C GLN A 219 -9.59 18.03 6.45
N ALA A 220 -10.86 18.44 6.60
CA ALA A 220 -11.60 18.43 7.86
C ALA A 220 -12.28 17.08 8.16
N GLY A 221 -12.13 16.08 7.28
CA GLY A 221 -12.72 14.76 7.50
C GLY A 221 -12.14 14.07 8.73
N ARG A 222 -12.98 13.33 9.46
CA ARG A 222 -12.62 12.63 10.69
C ARG A 222 -11.97 11.29 10.38
N ILE A 223 -10.65 11.30 10.28
CA ILE A 223 -9.85 10.09 10.07
C ILE A 223 -9.68 9.34 11.39
N GLY A 224 -9.79 8.01 11.30
CA GLY A 224 -9.54 7.11 12.42
C GLY A 224 -9.30 5.68 11.92
N PRO A 225 -9.14 4.71 12.81
CA PRO A 225 -8.91 3.31 12.42
C PRO A 225 -10.00 2.73 11.49
N TRP A 226 -11.25 3.17 11.62
CA TRP A 226 -12.36 2.88 10.70
C TRP A 226 -12.10 3.27 9.23
N THR A 227 -11.17 4.19 8.98
CA THR A 227 -10.76 4.62 7.64
C THR A 227 -9.94 3.51 6.96
N ASP A 228 -9.02 2.87 7.69
CA ASP A 228 -8.27 1.70 7.19
C ASP A 228 -9.17 0.46 7.05
N VAL A 229 -10.12 0.29 7.97
CA VAL A 229 -11.11 -0.79 7.92
C VAL A 229 -11.92 -0.74 6.62
N TYR A 230 -12.38 0.45 6.22
CA TYR A 230 -13.05 0.62 4.92
C TYR A 230 -12.15 0.17 3.76
N ALA A 231 -10.88 0.58 3.79
CA ALA A 231 -9.92 0.23 2.75
C ALA A 231 -9.64 -1.29 2.70
N VAL A 232 -9.65 -1.98 3.84
CA VAL A 232 -9.62 -3.46 3.91
C VAL A 232 -10.88 -4.07 3.28
N GLY A 233 -12.07 -3.59 3.65
CA GLY A 233 -13.33 -4.05 3.05
C GLY A 233 -13.37 -3.88 1.54
N ALA A 234 -12.92 -2.72 1.05
CA ALA A 234 -12.78 -2.43 -0.38
C ALA A 234 -11.78 -3.37 -1.06
N SER A 235 -10.68 -3.69 -0.39
CA SER A 235 -9.65 -4.61 -0.89
C SER A 235 -10.17 -6.04 -0.99
N ILE A 236 -10.90 -6.53 0.02
CA ILE A 236 -11.55 -7.84 -0.02
C ILE A 236 -12.58 -7.88 -1.15
N ARG A 237 -13.43 -6.85 -1.27
CA ARG A 237 -14.42 -6.75 -2.36
C ARG A 237 -13.75 -6.79 -3.74
N ALA A 238 -12.63 -6.08 -3.90
CA ALA A 238 -11.84 -6.12 -5.13
C ALA A 238 -11.31 -7.53 -5.43
N CYS A 239 -10.79 -8.23 -4.42
CA CYS A 239 -10.35 -9.63 -4.56
C CYS A 239 -11.48 -10.57 -5.00
N MET A 240 -12.70 -10.34 -4.53
CA MET A 240 -13.86 -11.15 -4.90
C MET A 240 -14.32 -10.90 -6.34
N GLU A 241 -14.36 -9.64 -6.78
CA GLU A 241 -14.94 -9.24 -8.07
C GLU A 241 -13.93 -9.05 -9.20
N GLY A 242 -12.65 -8.91 -8.89
CA GLY A 242 -11.60 -8.68 -9.90
C GLY A 242 -11.53 -7.26 -10.43
N ARG A 243 -12.22 -6.31 -9.80
CA ARG A 243 -12.28 -4.90 -10.20
C ARG A 243 -12.23 -3.98 -9.00
N THR A 244 -11.74 -2.77 -9.21
CA THR A 244 -11.77 -1.72 -8.18
C THR A 244 -13.21 -1.36 -7.82
N PRO A 245 -13.56 -1.22 -6.52
CA PRO A 245 -14.89 -0.78 -6.11
C PRO A 245 -15.23 0.63 -6.60
N ILE A 246 -16.52 0.96 -6.59
CA ILE A 246 -17.00 2.32 -6.92
C ILE A 246 -16.35 3.32 -5.95
N PRO A 247 -15.75 4.42 -6.43
CA PRO A 247 -15.15 5.44 -5.57
C PRO A 247 -16.13 5.97 -4.53
N ALA A 248 -15.67 6.19 -3.29
CA ALA A 248 -16.51 6.62 -2.20
C ALA A 248 -17.18 8.00 -2.46
N THR A 249 -16.51 8.88 -3.21
CA THR A 249 -17.07 10.17 -3.63
C THR A 249 -18.22 10.04 -4.64
N GLU A 250 -18.23 8.98 -5.45
CA GLU A 250 -19.36 8.66 -6.33
C GLU A 250 -20.50 8.03 -5.52
N ARG A 251 -20.17 7.09 -4.63
CA ARG A 251 -21.14 6.50 -3.68
C ARG A 251 -21.83 7.55 -2.82
N GLN A 252 -21.12 8.60 -2.40
CA GLN A 252 -21.69 9.71 -1.63
C GLN A 252 -22.74 10.50 -2.42
N LYS A 253 -22.58 10.63 -3.73
CA LYS A 253 -23.58 11.29 -4.60
C LYS A 253 -24.79 10.40 -4.83
N LEU A 254 -24.52 9.12 -5.10
CA LEU A 254 -25.53 8.09 -5.30
C LEU A 254 -24.89 6.72 -5.04
N ASP A 255 -25.28 6.05 -3.96
CA ASP A 255 -24.69 4.75 -3.62
C ASP A 255 -25.29 3.63 -4.48
N MET A 256 -24.61 3.35 -5.59
CA MET A 256 -24.95 2.28 -6.53
C MET A 256 -24.24 0.96 -6.19
N LEU A 257 -23.49 0.89 -5.08
CA LEU A 257 -22.79 -0.33 -4.71
C LEU A 257 -23.79 -1.35 -4.16
N VAL A 258 -24.04 -2.41 -4.93
CA VAL A 258 -24.87 -3.53 -4.48
C VAL A 258 -24.18 -4.24 -3.30
N PRO A 259 -24.87 -4.40 -2.15
CA PRO A 259 -24.32 -5.11 -0.99
C PRO A 259 -23.75 -6.47 -1.38
N THR A 260 -22.61 -6.80 -0.79
CA THR A 260 -21.84 -8.01 -1.01
C THR A 260 -22.64 -9.27 -0.69
N VAL A 261 -23.45 -9.24 0.38
CA VAL A 261 -24.38 -10.32 0.72
C VAL A 261 -25.40 -10.61 -0.39
N VAL A 262 -25.73 -9.61 -1.22
CA VAL A 262 -26.65 -9.76 -2.35
C VAL A 262 -25.88 -10.14 -3.62
N ALA A 263 -24.86 -9.35 -3.98
CA ALA A 263 -24.13 -9.47 -5.24
C ALA A 263 -23.38 -10.80 -5.37
N LEU A 264 -22.92 -11.37 -4.27
CA LEU A 264 -22.05 -12.55 -4.23
C LEU A 264 -22.64 -13.69 -3.40
N LYS A 265 -23.96 -13.67 -3.17
CA LYS A 265 -24.70 -14.71 -2.45
C LYS A 265 -24.37 -16.10 -3.00
N GLY A 266 -24.07 -17.03 -2.10
CA GLY A 266 -23.76 -18.43 -2.46
C GLY A 266 -22.37 -18.66 -3.07
N ARG A 267 -21.62 -17.59 -3.42
CA ARG A 267 -20.23 -17.71 -3.89
C ARG A 267 -19.22 -17.69 -2.74
N TYR A 268 -19.55 -17.00 -1.65
CA TYR A 268 -18.74 -16.92 -0.44
C TYR A 268 -19.63 -17.16 0.79
N PRO A 269 -19.06 -17.58 1.93
CA PRO A 269 -19.79 -17.68 3.18
C PRO A 269 -20.40 -16.35 3.60
N THR A 270 -21.61 -16.41 4.15
CA THR A 270 -22.39 -15.23 4.55
C THR A 270 -21.62 -14.31 5.49
N PHE A 271 -20.91 -14.86 6.49
CA PHE A 271 -20.15 -14.06 7.45
C PHE A 271 -19.09 -13.16 6.78
N LEU A 272 -18.44 -13.65 5.72
CA LEU A 272 -17.42 -12.89 5.00
C LEU A 272 -18.08 -11.78 4.18
N LEU A 273 -19.23 -12.06 3.57
CA LEU A 273 -19.99 -11.07 2.82
C LEU A 273 -20.51 -9.94 3.75
N GLU A 274 -21.03 -10.30 4.92
CA GLU A 274 -21.51 -9.37 5.94
C GLU A 274 -20.37 -8.51 6.51
N ALA A 275 -19.21 -9.10 6.78
CA ALA A 275 -18.03 -8.37 7.24
C ALA A 275 -17.55 -7.32 6.22
N VAL A 276 -17.59 -7.64 4.92
CA VAL A 276 -17.28 -6.69 3.84
C VAL A 276 -18.29 -5.55 3.80
N ASP A 277 -19.59 -5.87 3.90
CA ASP A 277 -20.65 -4.84 3.88
C ASP A 277 -20.62 -3.93 5.11
N TRP A 278 -20.24 -4.47 6.27
CA TRP A 278 -20.04 -3.70 7.49
C TRP A 278 -18.85 -2.74 7.37
N ALA A 279 -17.71 -3.22 6.85
CA ALA A 279 -16.53 -2.38 6.60
C ALA A 279 -16.79 -1.28 5.55
N LEU A 280 -17.65 -1.54 4.57
CA LEU A 280 -17.97 -0.61 3.46
C LEU A 280 -19.11 0.36 3.73
N LYS A 281 -19.61 0.45 4.97
CA LYS A 281 -20.59 1.48 5.37
C LYS A 281 -20.04 2.88 5.09
N MET A 282 -20.88 3.77 4.59
CA MET A 282 -20.45 5.14 4.26
C MET A 282 -20.11 5.94 5.52
N GLU A 283 -20.92 5.80 6.57
CA GLU A 283 -20.70 6.50 7.84
C GLU A 283 -19.64 5.79 8.70
N PRO A 284 -18.58 6.50 9.14
CA PRO A 284 -17.54 5.96 10.03
C PRO A 284 -18.05 5.25 11.29
N ASP A 285 -19.07 5.82 11.95
CA ASP A 285 -19.63 5.29 13.19
C ASP A 285 -20.42 3.97 12.99
N GLN A 286 -20.68 3.59 11.74
CA GLN A 286 -21.38 2.35 11.39
C GLN A 286 -20.43 1.23 10.92
N ARG A 287 -19.12 1.49 10.88
CA ARG A 287 -18.08 0.50 10.53
C ARG A 287 -17.53 -0.17 11.79
N PRO A 288 -16.75 -1.27 11.67
CA PRO A 288 -15.84 -1.64 12.74
C PRO A 288 -14.95 -0.45 13.08
N GLN A 289 -14.86 -0.14 14.37
CA GLN A 289 -14.17 1.04 14.86
C GLN A 289 -12.66 0.92 14.76
N ASP A 290 -12.12 -0.30 14.70
CA ASP A 290 -10.72 -0.57 14.38
C ASP A 290 -10.51 -1.93 13.68
N ALA A 291 -9.27 -2.18 13.27
CA ALA A 291 -8.90 -3.45 12.63
C ALA A 291 -9.01 -4.66 13.56
N ALA A 292 -8.87 -4.51 14.88
CA ALA A 292 -8.97 -5.62 15.82
C ALA A 292 -10.43 -6.11 15.93
N GLU A 293 -11.40 -5.20 15.86
CA GLU A 293 -12.82 -5.55 15.84
C GLU A 293 -13.19 -6.38 14.60
N LEU A 294 -12.76 -5.93 13.41
CA LEU A 294 -12.99 -6.71 12.18
C LEU A 294 -12.23 -8.04 12.18
N LEU A 295 -11.00 -8.04 12.69
CA LEU A 295 -10.19 -9.26 12.85
C LEU A 295 -10.91 -10.30 13.70
N ASN A 296 -11.45 -9.91 14.85
CA ASN A 296 -12.15 -10.82 15.76
C ASN A 296 -13.31 -11.54 15.07
N VAL A 297 -14.12 -10.82 14.29
CA VAL A 297 -15.24 -11.41 13.53
C VAL A 297 -14.74 -12.42 12.51
N LEU A 298 -13.71 -12.08 11.73
CA LEU A 298 -13.18 -12.99 10.70
C LEU A 298 -12.51 -14.22 11.30
N THR A 299 -11.76 -14.07 12.39
CA THR A 299 -11.05 -15.18 13.04
C THR A 299 -11.99 -16.15 13.73
N GLN A 300 -13.06 -15.66 14.39
CA GLN A 300 -14.07 -16.51 15.02
C GLN A 300 -14.68 -17.50 14.02
N HIS A 301 -15.07 -17.01 12.84
CA HIS A 301 -15.65 -17.84 11.79
C HIS A 301 -14.60 -18.65 11.00
N ALA A 302 -13.36 -18.16 10.87
CA ALA A 302 -12.29 -18.93 10.25
C ALA A 302 -11.98 -20.20 11.05
N ALA A 303 -11.97 -20.12 12.40
CA ALA A 303 -11.78 -21.29 13.25
C ALA A 303 -12.85 -22.38 13.01
N ASP A 304 -14.08 -21.98 12.69
CA ASP A 304 -15.17 -22.91 12.36
C ASP A 304 -15.02 -23.57 10.99
N LEU A 305 -14.37 -22.90 10.02
CA LEU A 305 -14.10 -23.48 8.70
C LEU A 305 -13.06 -24.62 8.73
N TYR A 306 -12.16 -24.60 9.71
CA TYR A 306 -11.12 -25.62 9.89
C TYR A 306 -11.43 -26.67 10.96
N ARG A 307 -12.60 -26.60 11.62
CA ARG A 307 -13.04 -27.68 12.50
C ARG A 307 -13.33 -28.93 11.65
N PRO A 308 -12.72 -30.08 11.95
CA PRO A 308 -13.08 -31.32 11.28
C PRO A 308 -14.57 -31.57 11.52
N ARG A 309 -15.32 -31.84 10.46
CA ARG A 309 -16.72 -32.23 10.59
C ARG A 309 -16.78 -33.51 11.43
N PRO A 310 -17.69 -33.62 12.41
CA PRO A 310 -17.90 -34.90 13.08
C PRO A 310 -18.25 -35.92 12.00
N ASN A 311 -17.56 -37.07 12.00
CA ASN A 311 -17.85 -38.17 11.10
C ASN A 311 -19.35 -38.48 11.13
N ASP A 312 -20.02 -38.42 9.97
CA ASP A 312 -21.33 -39.03 9.75
C ASP A 312 -21.17 -40.56 9.96
N SER A 313 -21.25 -40.96 11.22
CA SER A 313 -21.26 -42.33 11.68
C SER A 313 -22.67 -42.65 12.18
N SER A 314 -23.64 -42.54 11.29
CA SER A 314 -25.00 -43.01 11.53
C SER A 314 -25.60 -43.65 10.29
N SER A 315 -24.98 -44.73 9.85
CA SER A 315 -25.64 -45.78 9.06
C SER A 315 -25.17 -47.15 9.51
N GLN A 316 -25.22 -47.37 10.83
CA GLN A 316 -25.57 -48.69 11.36
C GLN A 316 -27.01 -48.59 11.85
N ARG A 317 -27.93 -49.29 11.16
CA ARG A 317 -29.07 -50.00 11.77
C ARG A 317 -29.80 -50.86 10.72
N HIS A 318 -29.70 -52.16 10.95
CA HIS A 318 -30.64 -53.26 10.71
C HIS A 318 -31.08 -53.62 9.28
N GLU A 319 -30.48 -54.70 8.76
CA GLU A 319 -31.04 -56.06 8.56
C GLU A 319 -32.55 -56.23 8.24
N PRO A 320 -32.93 -57.27 7.45
CA PRO A 320 -32.64 -58.68 7.76
C PRO A 320 -31.72 -59.42 6.80
#